data_AF-A0A1E5JZ76-F1
#
_entry.id   AF-A0A1E5JZ76-F1
#
_cell.length_a   1.000
_cell.length_b   1.000
_cell.length_c   1.000
_cell.angle_alpha   90.00
_cell.angle_beta   90.00
_cell.angle_gamma   90.00
#
_symmetry.space_group_name_H-M   'P 1'
#
loop_
_entity.id
_entity.type
_entity.pdbx_description
1 polymer ?
#
loop_
_entity_poly.entity_id
_entity_poly.type
_entity_poly.pdbx_seq_one_letter_code
_entity_poly.pdbx_strand_id
1 'polypeptide(L)'
;MSIKLKRNTGMMGGATRIIVKADSKKLTSLKQNEETLVDLPEEQAKITANQWFLGSKPTSVKDGDNVVVRMNNSALLLYIISMVALFTGLFTSNLIILIIGIVLIFITTIFAIKNWFVVNVES
;
A
#
# COMPACT_ATOMS: atom_id res chain seq x y z
N MET A 1 18.94 -12.44 -12.60
CA MET A 1 18.06 -12.86 -11.50
C MET A 1 16.83 -11.98 -11.58
N SER A 2 15.66 -12.58 -11.73
CA SER A 2 14.42 -11.87 -12.00
C SER A 2 13.30 -12.35 -11.10
N ILE A 3 12.50 -11.41 -10.63
CA ILE A 3 11.24 -11.70 -9.94
C ILE A 3 10.06 -11.31 -10.81
N LYS A 4 8.96 -12.04 -10.65
CA LYS A 4 7.69 -11.67 -11.27
C LYS A 4 6.96 -10.72 -10.34
N LEU A 5 6.74 -9.49 -10.78
CA LEU A 5 6.02 -8.48 -10.01
C LEU A 5 4.63 -8.27 -10.58
N LYS A 6 3.60 -8.42 -9.75
CA LYS A 6 2.22 -8.19 -10.11
C LYS A 6 1.54 -7.21 -9.16
N ARG A 7 0.81 -6.25 -9.70
CA ARG A 7 -0.08 -5.40 -8.90
C ARG A 7 -1.50 -5.93 -8.93
N ASN A 8 -2.03 -6.28 -7.76
CA ASN A 8 -3.42 -6.67 -7.57
C ASN A 8 -4.03 -5.91 -6.37
N THR A 9 -4.29 -4.62 -6.57
CA THR A 9 -4.86 -3.75 -5.51
C THR A 9 -6.38 -3.64 -5.55
N GLY A 10 -7.06 -4.43 -6.41
CA GLY A 10 -8.52 -4.38 -6.57
C GLY A 10 -9.05 -3.03 -7.07
N MET A 11 -10.38 -2.89 -7.12
CA MET A 11 -11.08 -1.70 -7.64
C MET A 11 -10.75 -0.41 -6.85
N MET A 12 -10.49 -0.54 -5.56
CA MET A 12 -10.15 0.57 -4.65
C MET A 12 -8.66 0.93 -4.66
N GLY A 13 -7.84 0.22 -5.43
CA GLY A 13 -6.38 0.35 -5.48
C GLY A 13 -5.83 1.61 -6.15
N GLY A 14 -6.68 2.51 -6.65
CA GLY A 14 -6.33 3.81 -7.22
C GLY A 14 -5.84 3.79 -8.68
N ALA A 15 -6.18 4.84 -9.43
CA ALA A 15 -5.81 5.01 -10.84
C ALA A 15 -4.30 5.30 -11.07
N THR A 16 -3.58 5.71 -10.02
CA THR A 16 -2.16 6.07 -10.10
C THR A 16 -1.25 4.84 -10.02
N ARG A 17 -0.03 4.95 -10.55
CA ARG A 17 0.97 3.87 -10.53
C ARG A 17 1.55 3.66 -9.13
N ILE A 18 1.83 2.41 -8.77
CA ILE A 18 2.57 2.07 -7.55
C ILE A 18 4.04 1.94 -7.92
N ILE A 19 4.91 2.59 -7.17
CA ILE A 19 6.37 2.47 -7.32
C ILE A 19 6.81 1.27 -6.50
N VAL A 20 7.57 0.37 -7.11
CA VAL A 20 8.20 -0.75 -6.42
C VAL A 20 9.70 -0.44 -6.31
N LYS A 21 10.25 -0.65 -5.12
CA LYS A 21 11.67 -0.43 -4.82
C LYS A 21 12.30 -1.71 -4.26
N ALA A 22 13.52 -2.02 -4.65
CA ALA A 22 14.42 -2.97 -3.99
C ALA A 22 15.48 -2.17 -3.23
N ASP A 23 15.64 -2.44 -1.94
CA ASP A 23 16.70 -1.83 -1.10
C ASP A 23 16.77 -0.31 -1.26
N SER A 24 15.60 0.32 -1.26
CA SER A 24 15.38 1.77 -1.45
C SER A 24 15.66 2.33 -2.86
N LYS A 25 16.15 1.53 -3.81
CA LYS A 25 16.29 1.90 -5.23
C LYS A 25 15.02 1.56 -5.99
N LYS A 26 14.57 2.49 -6.84
CA LYS A 26 13.39 2.29 -7.69
C LYS A 26 13.68 1.18 -8.72
N LEU A 27 12.87 0.13 -8.69
CA LEU A 27 12.90 -0.96 -9.67
C LEU A 27 11.98 -0.63 -10.85
N THR A 28 10.70 -0.43 -10.57
CA THR A 28 9.69 -0.19 -11.60
C THR A 28 8.48 0.56 -11.05
N SER A 29 7.51 0.85 -11.91
CA SER A 29 6.19 1.35 -11.53
C SER A 29 5.10 0.51 -12.18
N LEU A 30 4.15 0.01 -11.39
CA LEU A 30 3.08 -0.87 -11.85
C LEU A 30 1.73 -0.15 -11.92
N LYS A 31 1.07 -0.23 -13.08
CA LYS A 31 -0.36 0.04 -13.24
C LYS A 31 -1.19 -1.10 -12.66
N GLN A 32 -2.48 -0.84 -12.45
CA GLN A 32 -3.40 -1.85 -11.96
C GLN A 32 -3.40 -3.08 -12.88
N ASN A 33 -3.32 -4.28 -12.29
CA ASN A 33 -3.26 -5.57 -12.99
C ASN A 33 -2.06 -5.74 -13.92
N GLU A 34 -1.06 -4.85 -13.84
CA GLU A 34 0.18 -4.99 -14.59
C GLU A 34 1.05 -6.07 -13.93
N GLU A 35 1.63 -6.91 -14.79
CA GLU A 35 2.56 -7.95 -14.43
C GLU A 35 3.83 -7.76 -15.25
N THR A 36 4.99 -7.81 -14.60
CA THR A 36 6.27 -7.53 -15.24
C THR A 36 7.38 -8.32 -14.56
N LEU A 37 8.36 -8.76 -15.36
CA LEU A 37 9.58 -9.36 -14.85
C LEU A 37 10.59 -8.25 -14.63
N VAL A 38 11.22 -8.23 -13.45
CA VAL A 38 12.23 -7.22 -13.11
C VAL A 38 13.46 -7.89 -12.56
N ASP A 39 14.61 -7.42 -13.03
CA ASP A 39 15.90 -7.89 -12.53
C ASP A 39 16.16 -7.38 -11.10
N LEU A 40 16.60 -8.32 -10.26
CA LEU A 40 17.07 -8.03 -8.91
C LEU A 40 18.55 -7.62 -8.95
N PRO A 41 18.94 -6.58 -8.19
CA PRO A 41 20.34 -6.16 -8.10
C PRO A 41 21.21 -7.13 -7.29
N GLU A 42 20.63 -7.92 -6.39
CA GLU A 42 21.32 -8.86 -5.48
C GLU A 42 20.53 -10.18 -5.36
N GLU A 43 21.14 -11.26 -4.83
CA GLU A 43 20.48 -12.57 -4.64
C GLU A 43 19.26 -12.50 -3.72
N GLN A 44 19.26 -11.55 -2.79
CA GLN A 44 18.16 -11.27 -1.87
C GLN A 44 17.99 -9.77 -1.77
N ALA A 45 16.76 -9.29 -1.92
CA ALA A 45 16.46 -7.87 -1.81
C ALA A 45 15.22 -7.65 -0.95
N LYS A 46 15.12 -6.47 -0.32
CA LYS A 46 13.89 -6.05 0.35
C LYS A 46 13.03 -5.23 -0.59
N ILE A 47 11.90 -5.80 -0.98
CA ILE A 47 10.90 -5.14 -1.80
C ILE A 47 9.98 -4.30 -0.93
N THR A 48 9.77 -3.05 -1.36
CA THR A 48 8.74 -2.16 -0.83
C THR A 48 7.90 -1.63 -1.97
N ALA A 49 6.60 -1.48 -1.73
CA ALA A 49 5.66 -0.86 -2.65
C ALA A 49 5.17 0.44 -2.04
N ASN A 50 5.17 1.52 -2.82
CA ASN A 50 4.80 2.83 -2.34
C ASN A 50 4.09 3.66 -3.41
N GLN A 51 3.08 4.39 -2.98
CA GLN A 51 2.29 5.32 -3.77
C GLN A 51 2.16 6.60 -2.96
N TRP A 52 2.78 7.68 -3.45
CA TRP A 52 2.89 8.94 -2.73
C TRP A 52 3.54 8.71 -1.35
N PHE A 53 2.87 9.08 -0.26
CA PHE A 53 3.32 8.88 1.12
C PHE A 53 2.91 7.52 1.71
N LEU A 54 2.11 6.74 0.99
CA LEU A 54 1.56 5.45 1.44
C LEU A 54 2.45 4.31 0.97
N GLY A 55 2.72 3.34 1.84
CA GLY A 55 3.72 2.32 1.58
C GLY A 55 3.40 0.95 2.15
N SER A 56 4.31 0.01 1.89
CA SER A 56 4.32 -1.32 2.48
C SER A 56 5.48 -1.48 3.46
N LYS A 57 5.39 -2.54 4.27
CA LYS A 57 6.56 -3.06 4.98
C LYS A 57 7.55 -3.66 3.98
N PRO A 58 8.87 -3.62 4.28
CA PRO A 58 9.87 -4.31 3.49
C PRO A 58 9.66 -5.82 3.58
N THR A 59 9.65 -6.49 2.43
CA THR A 59 9.49 -7.95 2.33
C THR A 59 10.68 -8.53 1.60
N SER A 60 11.30 -9.56 2.19
CA SER A 60 12.45 -10.23 1.57
C SER A 60 11.99 -11.08 0.40
N VAL A 61 12.65 -10.95 -0.73
CA VAL A 61 12.39 -11.76 -1.94
C VAL A 61 13.69 -12.34 -2.47
N LYS A 62 13.59 -13.46 -3.17
CA LYS A 62 14.70 -14.19 -3.81
C LYS A 62 14.46 -14.34 -5.32
N ASP A 63 15.49 -14.75 -6.03
CA ASP A 63 15.38 -15.06 -7.46
C ASP A 63 14.28 -16.11 -7.73
N GLY A 64 13.45 -15.87 -8.74
CA GLY A 64 12.33 -16.75 -9.10
C GLY A 64 11.02 -16.54 -8.32
N ASP A 65 11.00 -15.69 -7.30
CA ASP A 65 9.78 -15.42 -6.52
C ASP A 65 8.70 -14.70 -7.35
N ASN A 66 7.43 -15.10 -7.14
CA ASN A 66 6.28 -14.34 -7.62
C ASN A 66 5.81 -13.37 -6.53
N VAL A 67 5.97 -12.08 -6.77
CA VAL A 67 5.70 -11.01 -5.81
C VAL A 67 4.42 -10.28 -6.20
N VAL A 68 3.41 -10.36 -5.35
CA VAL A 68 2.12 -9.70 -5.56
C VAL A 68 1.91 -8.57 -4.58
N VAL A 69 1.78 -7.35 -5.10
CA VAL A 69 1.43 -6.16 -4.32
C VAL A 69 -0.09 -6.08 -4.22
N ARG A 70 -0.61 -6.18 -2.98
CA ARG A 70 -2.03 -6.09 -2.66
C ARG A 70 -2.30 -4.91 -1.73
N MET A 71 -3.56 -4.49 -1.67
CA MET A 71 -3.97 -3.48 -0.70
C MET A 71 -4.18 -4.14 0.67
N ASN A 72 -3.83 -3.44 1.74
CA ASN A 72 -4.11 -3.91 3.08
C ASN A 72 -5.56 -3.60 3.44
N ASN A 73 -6.40 -4.65 3.46
CA ASN A 73 -7.83 -4.51 3.79
C ASN A 73 -8.05 -3.89 5.17
N SER A 74 -7.15 -4.13 6.14
CA SER A 74 -7.27 -3.52 7.47
C SER A 74 -7.00 -2.02 7.42
N ALA A 75 -5.97 -1.59 6.69
CA ALA A 75 -5.68 -0.17 6.51
C ALA A 75 -6.80 0.55 5.74
N LEU A 76 -7.37 -0.12 4.72
CA LEU A 76 -8.51 0.38 3.97
C LEU A 76 -9.76 0.52 4.86
N LEU A 77 -10.09 -0.51 5.65
CA LEU A 77 -11.24 -0.49 6.55
C LEU A 77 -11.10 0.65 7.57
N LEU A 78 -9.93 0.78 8.18
CA LEU A 78 -9.64 1.86 9.12
C LEU A 78 -9.81 3.24 8.46
N TYR A 79 -9.33 3.41 7.23
CA TYR A 79 -9.52 4.65 6.48
C TYR A 79 -11.01 4.94 6.21
N ILE A 80 -11.79 3.93 5.82
CA ILE A 80 -13.25 4.07 5.60
C ILE A 80 -13.96 4.48 6.90
N ILE A 81 -13.64 3.83 8.02
CA ILE A 81 -14.23 4.16 9.34
C ILE A 81 -13.90 5.61 9.72
N SER A 82 -12.64 6.03 9.54
CA SER A 82 -12.22 7.41 9.80
C SER A 82 -13.00 8.43 8.95
N MET A 83 -13.21 8.12 7.66
CA MET A 83 -14.02 8.96 6.77
C MET A 83 -15.49 9.03 7.22
N VAL A 84 -16.11 7.90 7.55
CA VAL A 84 -17.48 7.85 8.04
C VAL A 84 -17.65 8.69 9.31
N ALA A 85 -16.72 8.58 10.26
CA ALA A 85 -16.74 9.38 11.48
C ALA A 85 -16.64 10.88 11.17
N LEU A 86 -15.70 11.28 10.31
CA LEU A 86 -15.54 12.68 9.90
C LEU A 86 -16.82 13.23 9.25
N PHE A 87 -17.36 12.54 8.24
CA PHE A 87 -18.55 12.98 7.53
C PHE A 87 -19.78 12.99 8.44
N THR A 88 -19.93 12.01 9.33
CA THR A 88 -21.01 12.00 10.31
C THR A 88 -20.91 13.22 11.23
N GLY A 89 -19.72 13.53 11.74
CA GLY A 89 -19.49 14.73 12.55
C GLY A 89 -19.82 16.02 11.81
N LEU A 90 -19.45 16.12 10.52
CA LEU A 90 -19.78 17.27 9.66
C LEU A 90 -21.28 17.40 9.43
N PHE A 91 -21.96 16.34 8.99
CA PHE A 91 -23.39 16.38 8.64
C PHE A 91 -24.31 16.56 9.85
N THR A 92 -23.91 16.06 11.01
CA THR A 92 -24.68 16.23 12.26
C THR A 92 -24.28 17.49 13.03
N SER A 93 -23.27 18.22 12.57
CA SER A 93 -22.64 19.35 13.28
C SER A 93 -22.20 18.99 14.72
N ASN A 94 -21.93 17.72 14.98
CA ASN A 94 -21.47 17.25 16.28
C ASN A 94 -19.94 17.40 16.38
N LEU A 95 -19.50 18.41 17.14
CA LEU A 95 -18.09 18.72 17.31
C LEU A 95 -17.27 17.57 17.91
N ILE A 96 -17.84 16.78 18.83
CA ILE A 96 -17.13 15.67 19.47
C ILE A 96 -16.81 14.60 18.42
N ILE A 97 -17.80 14.20 17.64
CA ILE A 97 -17.63 13.21 16.57
C ILE A 97 -16.67 13.72 15.50
N LEU A 98 -16.75 15.01 15.16
CA LEU A 98 -15.84 15.64 14.20
C LEU A 98 -14.38 15.57 14.66
N ILE A 99 -14.09 15.93 15.92
CA ILE A 99 -12.74 15.86 16.48
C ILE A 99 -12.23 14.42 16.49
N ILE A 100 -13.07 13.45 16.88
CA ILE A 100 -12.74 12.02 16.83
C ILE A 100 -12.40 11.60 15.40
N GLY A 101 -13.22 11.98 14.41
CA GLY A 101 -12.97 11.69 13.00
C GLY A 101 -11.63 12.23 12.51
N ILE A 102 -11.30 13.49 12.85
CA ILE A 102 -10.02 14.11 12.50
C ILE A 102 -8.85 13.33 13.12
N VAL A 103 -8.93 13.01 14.42
CA VAL A 103 -7.88 12.25 15.12
C VAL A 103 -7.68 10.86 14.48
N LEU A 104 -8.78 10.17 14.15
CA LEU A 104 -8.72 8.87 13.48
C LEU A 104 -8.07 8.97 12.09
N ILE A 105 -8.33 10.02 11.31
CA ILE A 105 -7.66 10.24 10.02
C ILE A 105 -6.15 10.39 10.19
N PHE A 106 -5.69 11.14 11.19
CA PHE A 106 -4.27 11.28 11.46
C PHE A 106 -3.62 9.94 11.82
N ILE A 107 -4.24 9.19 12.75
CA ILE A 107 -3.74 7.86 13.17
C ILE A 107 -3.68 6.90 11.98
N THR A 108 -4.74 6.85 11.17
CA THR A 108 -4.82 5.95 10.02
C THR A 108 -3.84 6.33 8.92
N THR A 109 -3.61 7.62 8.70
CA THR A 109 -2.58 8.10 7.76
C THR A 109 -1.19 7.66 8.21
N ILE A 110 -0.83 7.87 9.48
CA ILE A 110 0.46 7.44 10.03
C ILE A 110 0.63 5.92 9.89
N PHE A 111 -0.41 5.15 10.19
CA PHE A 111 -0.40 3.70 10.02
C PHE A 111 -0.22 3.30 8.54
N ALA A 112 -0.92 3.98 7.63
CA ALA A 112 -0.92 3.70 6.19
C ALA A 112 0.44 4.01 5.51
N ILE A 113 1.26 4.91 6.06
CA ILE A 113 2.62 5.17 5.54
C ILE A 113 3.43 3.86 5.39
N LYS A 114 3.24 2.90 6.31
CA LYS A 114 3.96 1.62 6.29
C LYS A 114 3.07 0.41 5.99
N ASN A 115 1.75 0.54 6.08
CA ASN A 115 0.84 -0.61 6.05
C ASN A 115 -0.25 -0.48 4.98
N TRP A 116 -0.20 0.51 4.09
CA TRP A 116 -1.22 0.67 3.05
C TRP A 116 -1.22 -0.49 2.04
N PHE A 117 -0.03 -0.97 1.70
CA PHE A 117 0.14 -2.13 0.83
C PHE A 117 0.74 -3.31 1.58
N VAL A 118 0.40 -4.52 1.14
CA VAL A 118 1.01 -5.78 1.55
C VAL A 118 1.70 -6.37 0.33
N VAL A 119 2.98 -6.73 0.49
CA VAL A 119 3.75 -7.43 -0.53
C VAL A 119 3.75 -8.89 -0.14
N ASN A 120 3.11 -9.74 -0.93
CA ASN A 120 3.08 -11.18 -0.72
C ASN A 120 4.04 -11.86 -1.68
N VAL A 121 4.76 -12.86 -1.17
CA VAL A 121 5.55 -13.78 -1.99
C VAL A 121 4.72 -15.05 -2.18
N GLU A 122 4.35 -15.33 -3.42
CA GLU A 122 3.67 -16.55 -3.85
C GLU A 122 4.75 -17.50 -4.38
N SER A 123 4.87 -18.68 -3.78
CA SER A 123 5.79 -19.75 -4.19
C SER A 123 5.28 -20.49 -5.42
#